data_AF-A0A058ZQE6-F1
#
_entry.id   AF-A0A058ZQE6-F1
#
_cell.length_a   1.000
_cell.length_b   1.000
_cell.length_c   1.000
_cell.angle_alpha   90.00
_cell.angle_beta   90.00
_cell.angle_gamma   90.00
#
_symmetry.space_group_name_H-M   'P 1'
#
loop_
_entity.id
_entity.type
_entity.pdbx_description
1 polymer ?
#
loop_
_entity_poly.entity_id
_entity_poly.type
_entity_poly.pdbx_seq_one_letter_code
_entity_poly.pdbx_strand_id
1 'polypeptide(L)'
;MSEITDKMADDLARDVILAADELGDDRLIREVSDVLEAASTTAQEAYMTSIRIRLALRRGRKFLDDKISRAEKEALSKANKQG
;
A
#
# COMPACT_ATOMS: atom_id res chain seq x y z
N MET A 1 -22.15 1.74 -12.21
CA MET A 1 -22.81 1.22 -10.98
C MET A 1 -21.79 0.38 -10.19
N SER A 2 -20.74 1.00 -9.63
CA SER A 2 -19.71 0.31 -8.82
C SER A 2 -18.93 1.25 -7.87
N GLU A 3 -18.94 2.56 -8.11
CA GLU A 3 -18.09 3.54 -7.40
C GLU A 3 -18.20 3.53 -5.87
N ILE A 4 -19.39 3.26 -5.31
CA ILE A 4 -19.57 3.17 -3.85
C ILE A 4 -18.87 1.94 -3.28
N THR A 5 -19.04 0.76 -3.91
CA THR A 5 -18.40 -0.48 -3.46
C THR A 5 -16.89 -0.38 -3.55
N ASP A 6 -16.38 0.13 -4.67
CA ASP A 6 -14.93 0.28 -4.89
C ASP A 6 -14.31 1.23 -3.86
N LYS A 7 -14.98 2.35 -3.58
CA LYS A 7 -14.54 3.31 -2.56
C LYS A 7 -14.55 2.71 -1.15
N MET A 8 -15.66 2.08 -0.76
CA MET A 8 -15.77 1.47 0.58
C MET A 8 -14.76 0.35 0.79
N ALA A 9 -14.51 -0.45 -0.25
CA ALA A 9 -13.50 -1.50 -0.23
C ALA A 9 -12.08 -0.92 -0.17
N ASP A 10 -11.81 0.19 -0.87
CA ASP A 10 -10.52 0.89 -0.82
C ASP A 10 -10.24 1.56 0.53
N ASP A 11 -11.27 2.13 1.17
CA ASP A 11 -11.19 2.69 2.51
C ASP A 11 -10.87 1.57 3.53
N LEU A 12 -11.60 0.45 3.49
CA LEU A 12 -11.31 -0.70 4.35
C LEU A 12 -9.91 -1.28 4.08
N ALA A 13 -9.49 -1.39 2.82
CA ALA A 13 -8.15 -1.86 2.47
C ALA A 13 -7.04 -0.99 3.08
N ARG A 14 -7.24 0.33 3.12
CA ARG A 14 -6.31 1.26 3.79
C ARG A 14 -6.19 0.94 5.27
N ASP A 15 -7.33 0.86 5.95
CA ASP A 15 -7.38 0.72 7.40
C ASP A 15 -6.79 -0.61 7.85
N VAL A 16 -7.05 -1.69 7.09
CA VAL A 16 -6.48 -3.01 7.38
C VAL A 16 -4.97 -3.04 7.16
N ILE A 17 -4.44 -2.39 6.11
CA ILE A 17 -2.99 -2.31 5.92
C ILE A 17 -2.33 -1.56 7.07
N LEU A 18 -2.92 -0.44 7.52
CA LEU A 18 -2.40 0.32 8.65
C LEU A 18 -2.43 -0.50 9.94
N ALA A 19 -3.54 -1.17 10.22
CA ALA A 19 -3.67 -2.02 11.39
C ALA A 19 -2.69 -3.22 11.35
N ALA A 20 -2.51 -3.85 10.18
CA ALA A 20 -1.56 -4.94 10.01
C ALA A 20 -0.12 -4.48 10.28
N ASP A 21 0.27 -3.31 9.77
CA ASP A 21 1.60 -2.74 10.01
C ASP A 21 1.79 -2.38 11.51
N GLU A 22 0.78 -1.80 12.15
CA GLU A 22 0.84 -1.40 13.58
C GLU A 22 0.89 -2.59 14.53
N LEU A 23 0.15 -3.65 14.22
CA LEU A 23 0.10 -4.88 15.02
C LEU A 23 1.25 -5.85 14.69
N GLY A 24 1.93 -5.64 13.55
CA GLY A 24 2.90 -6.60 13.01
C GLY A 24 2.26 -7.92 12.57
N ASP A 25 0.98 -7.88 12.16
CA ASP A 25 0.20 -9.05 11.79
C ASP A 25 -0.29 -8.98 10.34
N ASP A 26 0.53 -9.55 9.44
CA ASP A 26 0.20 -9.67 8.01
C ASP A 26 -1.01 -10.59 7.73
N ARG A 27 -1.45 -11.41 8.71
CA ARG A 27 -2.59 -12.32 8.52
C ARG A 27 -3.91 -11.57 8.53
N LEU A 28 -3.97 -10.40 9.16
CA LEU A 28 -5.19 -9.59 9.27
C LEU A 28 -5.84 -9.31 7.90
N ILE A 29 -5.04 -9.09 6.85
CA ILE A 29 -5.53 -8.91 5.48
C ILE A 29 -6.34 -10.12 5.01
N ARG A 30 -5.84 -11.33 5.28
CA ARG A 30 -6.52 -12.58 4.91
C ARG A 30 -7.76 -12.80 5.75
N GLU A 31 -7.68 -12.59 7.06
CA GLU A 31 -8.82 -12.77 7.96
C GLU A 31 -9.99 -11.85 7.58
N VAL A 32 -9.71 -10.58 7.24
CA VAL A 32 -10.75 -9.66 6.75
C VAL A 32 -11.28 -10.08 5.38
N SER A 33 -10.42 -10.59 4.48
CA SER A 33 -10.86 -11.16 3.20
C SER A 33 -11.83 -12.31 3.41
N ASP A 34 -11.56 -13.23 4.34
CA ASP A 34 -12.41 -14.40 4.61
C ASP A 34 -13.78 -13.97 5.17
N VAL A 35 -13.81 -12.94 6.01
CA VAL A 35 -15.07 -12.32 6.50
C VAL A 35 -15.88 -11.72 5.34
N LEU A 36 -15.22 -11.01 4.42
CA LEU A 36 -15.88 -10.44 3.25
C LEU A 36 -16.36 -11.52 2.29
N GLU A 37 -15.61 -12.61 2.09
CA GLU A 37 -16.00 -13.71 1.22
C GLU A 37 -17.32 -14.36 1.68
N ALA A 38 -17.47 -14.56 3.00
CA ALA A 38 -18.68 -15.11 3.59
C ALA A 38 -19.92 -14.19 3.46
N ALA A 39 -19.72 -12.87 3.30
CA ALA A 39 -20.79 -11.88 3.28
C ALA A 39 -21.11 -11.32 1.89
N SER A 40 -20.10 -11.05 1.07
CA SER A 40 -20.21 -10.47 -0.27
C SER A 40 -18.94 -10.69 -1.08
N THR A 41 -18.98 -11.63 -2.03
CA THR A 41 -17.88 -11.91 -2.96
C THR A 41 -17.46 -10.67 -3.75
N THR A 42 -18.41 -9.84 -4.21
CA THR A 42 -18.09 -8.60 -4.94
C THR A 42 -17.29 -7.62 -4.07
N ALA A 43 -17.64 -7.46 -2.80
CA ALA A 43 -16.88 -6.59 -1.89
C ALA A 43 -15.48 -7.16 -1.59
N GLN A 44 -15.36 -8.49 -1.45
CA GLN A 44 -14.09 -9.18 -1.25
C GLN A 44 -13.15 -8.99 -2.45
N GLU A 45 -13.64 -9.12 -3.68
CA GLU A 45 -12.84 -8.93 -4.89
C GLU A 45 -12.32 -7.49 -5.02
N ALA A 46 -13.19 -6.51 -4.74
CA ALA A 46 -12.83 -5.10 -4.72
C ALA A 46 -11.78 -4.82 -3.62
N TYR A 47 -12.00 -5.33 -2.41
CA TYR A 47 -11.08 -5.18 -1.28
C TYR A 47 -9.69 -5.74 -1.59
N MET A 48 -9.62 -6.99 -2.07
CA MET A 48 -8.35 -7.63 -2.41
C MET A 48 -7.63 -6.92 -3.57
N THR A 49 -8.39 -6.33 -4.49
CA THR A 49 -7.83 -5.50 -5.56
C THR A 49 -7.22 -4.21 -5.02
N SER A 50 -7.93 -3.51 -4.13
CA SER A 50 -7.43 -2.31 -3.46
C SER A 50 -6.20 -2.59 -2.60
N ILE A 51 -6.17 -3.70 -1.84
CA ILE A 51 -4.99 -4.15 -1.10
C ILE A 51 -3.78 -4.31 -2.04
N ARG A 52 -3.95 -5.06 -3.13
CA ARG A 52 -2.88 -5.31 -4.12
C ARG A 52 -2.34 -4.00 -4.70
N ILE A 53 -3.22 -3.08 -5.09
CA ILE A 53 -2.84 -1.77 -5.64
C ILE A 53 -2.06 -0.95 -4.60
N ARG A 54 -2.57 -0.84 -3.37
CA ARG A 54 -1.93 -0.05 -2.30
C ARG A 54 -0.54 -0.55 -1.96
N LEU A 55 -0.37 -1.87 -1.82
CA LEU A 55 0.95 -2.46 -1.54
C LEU A 55 1.91 -2.27 -2.71
N ALA A 56 1.45 -2.40 -3.96
CA ALA A 56 2.26 -2.13 -5.14
C ALA A 56 2.71 -0.67 -5.21
N LEU A 57 1.79 0.28 -5.01
CA LEU A 57 2.09 1.71 -4.99
C LEU A 57 3.03 2.08 -3.83
N ARG A 58 2.85 1.49 -2.65
CA ARG A 58 3.76 1.66 -1.50
C ARG A 58 5.19 1.24 -1.85
N ARG A 59 5.36 0.09 -2.51
CA ARG A 59 6.66 -0.38 -3.00
C ARG A 59 7.25 0.54 -4.08
N GLY A 60 6.42 0.95 -5.04
CA GLY A 60 6.82 1.89 -6.10
C GLY A 60 7.27 3.23 -5.53
N ARG A 61 6.56 3.76 -4.53
CA ARG A 61 6.92 5.00 -3.85
C ARG A 61 8.26 4.89 -3.13
N LYS A 62 8.45 3.82 -2.35
CA LYS A 62 9.73 3.54 -1.69
C LYS A 62 10.90 3.49 -2.69
N PHE A 63 10.70 2.81 -3.82
CA PHE A 63 11.72 2.74 -4.87
C PHE A 63 12.07 4.12 -5.45
N LEU A 64 11.06 4.96 -5.72
CA LEU A 64 11.27 6.32 -6.22
C LEU A 64 12.02 7.18 -5.21
N ASP A 65 11.61 7.16 -3.94
CA ASP A 65 12.23 7.94 -2.87
C ASP A 65 13.71 7.52 -2.66
N ASP A 66 14.00 6.21 -2.72
CA ASP A 66 15.37 5.68 -2.66
C ASP A 66 16.24 6.18 -3.83
N LYS A 67 15.68 6.30 -5.04
CA LYS A 67 16.39 6.82 -6.21
C LYS A 67 16.71 8.30 -6.06
N ILE A 68 15.75 9.10 -5.60
CA ILE A 68 15.93 10.54 -5.36
C ILE A 68 17.00 10.76 -4.28
N SER A 69 16.89 10.08 -3.13
CA SER A 69 17.85 10.22 -2.03
C SER A 69 19.29 9.89 -2.44
N ARG A 70 19.49 8.88 -3.29
CA ARG A 70 20.81 8.54 -3.83
C ARG A 70 21.34 9.64 -4.74
N ALA A 71 20.52 10.16 -5.65
CA ALA A 71 20.92 11.22 -6.56
C ALA A 71 21.32 12.50 -5.80
N GLU A 72 20.60 12.86 -4.74
CA GLU A 72 20.92 14.00 -3.87
C GLU A 72 22.26 13.82 -3.15
N LYS A 73 22.50 12.64 -2.56
CA LYS A 73 23.77 12.32 -1.89
C LYS A 73 24.96 12.34 -2.85
N GLU A 74 24.78 11.85 -4.07
CA GLU A 74 25.81 11.90 -5.11
C GLU A 74 26.11 13.34 -5.54
N ALA A 75 25.09 14.19 -5.67
CA ALA A 75 25.27 15.61 -5.99
C ALA A 75 26.06 16.34 -4.87
N LEU A 76 25.71 16.10 -3.61
CA LEU A 76 26.40 16.69 -2.45
C LEU A 76 27.87 16.23 -2.35
N SER A 77 28.12 14.94 -2.59
CA SER A 77 29.49 14.38 -2.61
C SER A 77 30.37 14.98 -3.71
N LYS A 78 29.79 15.32 -4.86
CA LYS A 78 30.50 16.00 -5.95
C LYS A 78 30.83 17.46 -5.60
N ALA A 79 29.89 18.17 -4.97
CA ALA A 79 30.10 19.56 -4.54
C ALA A 79 31.22 19.70 -3.49
N ASN A 80 31.25 18.81 -2.48
CA ASN A 80 32.28 18.83 -1.43
C ASN A 80 33.69 18.42 -1.90
N LYS A 81 33.84 17.83 -3.09
CA LYS A 81 35.15 17.47 -3.66
C LYS A 81 35.73 18.56 -4.57
N GLN A 82 34.97 19.61 -4.86
CA GLN A 82 35.34 20.69 -5.78
C GLN A 82 35.65 22.03 -5.07
N GLY A 83 35.50 22.10 -3.75
CA GLY A 83 35.94 23.22 -2.90
C GLY A 83 37.09 22.80 -2.00
#